data_AF-A0A942MJQ4-F1
#
_entry.id   AF-A0A942MJQ4-F1
#
_cell.length_a   1.000
_cell.length_b   1.000
_cell.length_c   1.000
_cell.angle_alpha   90.00
_cell.angle_beta   90.00
_cell.angle_gamma   90.00
#
_symmetry.space_group_name_H-M   'P 1'
#
loop_
_entity.id
_entity.type
_entity.pdbx_description
1 polymer ?
#
loop_
_entity_poly.entity_id
_entity_poly.type
_entity_poly.pdbx_seq_one_letter_code
_entity_poly.pdbx_strand_id
1 'polypeptide(L)'
;MSLKQANNKNAEIDERLAALMTNANAIRAIASAVEGTLGPKGLDTMLVDKFGDVVITNDGVTILNLMEANHPAARMLINTAKAQ
;
A
#
# COMPACT_ATOMS: atom_id res chain seq x y z
N MET A 1 -0.54 4.35 42.67
CA MET A 1 -1.38 4.30 41.45
C MET A 1 -0.70 4.88 40.19
N SER A 2 0.44 5.59 40.29
CA SER A 2 1.09 6.26 39.14
C SER A 2 1.83 5.33 38.16
N LEU A 3 2.49 4.26 38.65
CA LEU A 3 3.33 3.38 37.81
C LEU A 3 2.54 2.53 36.80
N LYS A 4 1.31 2.11 37.15
CA LYS A 4 0.45 1.35 36.22
C LYS A 4 -0.09 2.24 35.09
N GLN A 5 -0.34 3.53 35.36
CA GLN A 5 -0.81 4.49 34.35
C GLN A 5 0.31 4.87 33.37
N ALA A 6 1.56 4.99 33.84
CA ALA A 6 2.72 5.23 32.98
C ALA A 6 3.02 4.05 32.04
N ASN A 7 2.97 2.81 32.53
CA ASN A 7 3.18 1.63 31.70
C ASN A 7 2.08 1.44 30.64
N ASN A 8 0.81 1.71 30.97
CA ASN A 8 -0.28 1.65 29.98
C ASN A 8 -0.12 2.72 28.89
N LYS A 9 0.32 3.93 29.24
CA LYS A 9 0.58 4.99 28.25
C LYS A 9 1.71 4.62 27.29
N ASN A 10 2.79 4.01 27.80
CA ASN A 10 3.91 3.60 26.96
C ASN A 10 3.50 2.46 26.00
N ALA A 11 2.73 1.47 26.48
CA ALA A 11 2.22 0.39 25.65
C ALA A 11 1.30 0.90 24.52
N GLU A 12 0.43 1.89 24.81
CA GLU A 12 -0.46 2.51 23.81
C GLU A 12 0.32 3.32 22.75
N ILE A 13 1.43 3.96 23.14
CA ILE A 13 2.30 4.70 22.21
C ILE A 13 3.04 3.74 21.27
N ASP A 14 3.58 2.64 21.81
CA ASP A 14 4.28 1.62 21.01
C ASP A 14 3.31 0.91 20.04
N GLU A 15 2.08 0.63 20.47
CA GLU A 15 1.04 0.04 19.63
C GLU A 15 0.61 0.99 18.48
N ARG A 16 0.48 2.30 18.76
CA ARG A 16 0.18 3.31 17.74
C ARG A 16 1.33 3.47 16.73
N LEU A 17 2.58 3.46 17.20
CA LEU A 17 3.75 3.48 16.33
C LEU A 17 3.82 2.22 15.47
N ALA A 18 3.53 1.05 16.03
CA ALA A 18 3.49 -0.21 15.29
C ALA A 18 2.41 -0.21 14.19
N ALA A 19 1.20 0.29 14.50
CA ALA A 19 0.13 0.43 13.51
C ALA A 19 0.52 1.41 12.39
N LEU A 20 1.12 2.56 12.74
CA LEU A 20 1.60 3.54 11.76
C LEU A 20 2.66 2.93 10.83
N MET A 21 3.63 2.21 11.38
CA MET A 21 4.69 1.58 10.61
C MET A 21 4.14 0.50 9.66
N THR A 22 3.20 -0.31 10.14
CA THR A 22 2.53 -1.33 9.31
C THR A 22 1.77 -0.68 8.15
N ASN A 23 1.01 0.38 8.43
CA ASN A 23 0.30 1.14 7.40
C ASN A 23 1.24 1.74 6.36
N ALA A 24 2.34 2.38 6.82
CA ALA A 24 3.31 3.02 5.95
C ALA A 24 4.05 2.00 5.07
N ASN A 25 4.41 0.84 5.62
CA ASN A 25 5.07 -0.23 4.86
C ASN A 25 4.14 -0.83 3.80
N ALA A 26 2.86 -1.02 4.13
CA ALA A 26 1.88 -1.47 3.16
C ALA A 26 1.74 -0.48 1.99
N ILE A 27 1.67 0.83 2.28
CA ILE A 27 1.58 1.85 1.23
C ILE A 27 2.87 1.95 0.41
N ARG A 28 4.05 1.84 1.04
CA ARG A 28 5.33 1.83 0.31
C ARG A 28 5.41 0.68 -0.70
N ALA A 29 4.93 -0.50 -0.34
CA ALA A 29 4.88 -1.63 -1.27
C ALA A 29 4.01 -1.30 -2.50
N ILE A 30 2.83 -0.71 -2.29
CA ILE A 30 1.96 -0.28 -3.39
C ILE A 30 2.63 0.81 -4.25
N ALA A 31 3.26 1.81 -3.62
CA ALA A 31 3.93 2.89 -4.33
C ALA A 31 5.07 2.38 -5.22
N SER A 32 5.86 1.41 -4.74
CA SER A 32 6.94 0.82 -5.53
C SER A 32 6.47 0.09 -6.79
N ALA A 33 5.22 -0.37 -6.82
CA ALA A 33 4.65 -1.03 -7.99
C ALA A 33 4.29 -0.05 -9.13
N VAL A 34 4.10 1.24 -8.82
CA VAL A 34 3.71 2.27 -9.80
C VAL A 34 4.79 3.31 -10.05
N GLU A 35 5.80 3.43 -9.17
CA GLU A 35 6.84 4.46 -9.30
C GLU A 35 7.62 4.36 -10.62
N GLY A 36 7.82 3.14 -11.11
CA GLY A 36 8.53 2.86 -12.36
C GLY A 36 7.76 3.31 -13.61
N THR A 37 6.46 3.57 -13.51
CA THR A 37 5.63 3.97 -14.65
C THR A 37 5.49 5.48 -14.79
N LEU A 38 5.99 6.26 -13.83
CA LEU A 38 5.83 7.72 -13.80
C LEU A 38 6.71 8.44 -14.84
N GLY A 39 6.08 9.38 -15.57
CA GLY A 39 6.75 10.33 -16.46
C GLY A 39 6.93 9.84 -17.91
N PRO A 40 7.50 10.67 -18.80
CA PRO A 40 7.62 10.36 -20.22
C PRO A 40 8.62 9.23 -20.54
N LYS A 41 9.43 8.83 -19.55
CA LYS A 41 10.33 7.67 -19.60
C LYS A 41 9.87 6.55 -18.65
N GLY A 42 8.61 6.58 -18.23
CA GLY A 42 8.02 5.52 -17.44
C GLY A 42 8.08 4.19 -18.21
N LEU A 43 8.34 3.12 -17.47
CA LEU A 43 8.38 1.78 -18.01
C LEU A 43 6.98 1.17 -18.03
N ASP A 44 6.77 0.22 -18.94
CA ASP A 44 5.59 -0.63 -18.88
C ASP A 44 5.76 -1.67 -17.77
N THR A 45 4.68 -1.89 -17.01
CA THR A 45 4.60 -2.96 -16.03
C THR A 45 3.86 -4.15 -16.65
N MET A 46 4.49 -5.32 -16.58
CA MET A 46 3.86 -6.59 -16.95
C MET A 46 3.21 -7.20 -15.71
N LEU A 47 1.89 -7.33 -15.76
CA LEU A 47 1.06 -7.96 -14.74
C LEU A 47 0.67 -9.34 -15.24
N VAL A 48 0.85 -10.35 -14.39
CA VAL A 48 0.46 -11.73 -14.68
C VAL A 48 -0.48 -12.19 -13.59
N ASP A 49 -1.65 -12.66 -13.98
CA ASP A 49 -2.63 -13.17 -13.02
C ASP A 49 -2.34 -14.63 -12.61
N LYS A 50 -3.21 -15.20 -11.76
CA LYS A 50 -3.08 -16.58 -11.29
C LYS A 50 -3.39 -17.63 -12.37
N PHE A 51 -4.06 -17.24 -13.45
CA PHE A 51 -4.48 -18.10 -14.55
C PHE A 51 -3.53 -18.02 -15.77
N GLY A 52 -2.56 -17.10 -15.73
CA GLY A 52 -1.56 -16.88 -16.77
C GLY A 52 -1.92 -15.77 -17.76
N ASP A 53 -3.00 -15.02 -17.53
CA ASP A 53 -3.35 -13.86 -18.34
C ASP A 53 -2.35 -12.73 -18.09
N VAL A 54 -1.88 -12.11 -19.17
CA VAL A 54 -0.85 -11.08 -19.15
C VAL A 54 -1.43 -9.74 -19.58
N VAL A 55 -1.24 -8.72 -18.74
CA VAL A 55 -1.57 -7.33 -19.05
C VAL A 55 -0.29 -6.49 -18.94
N ILE A 56 0.11 -5.84 -20.03
CA ILE A 56 1.25 -4.92 -20.06
C ILE A 56 0.68 -3.51 -20.11
N THR A 57 1.03 -2.66 -19.14
CA THR A 57 0.52 -1.29 -19.08
C THR A 57 1.45 -0.35 -18.33
N ASN A 58 1.44 0.91 -18.73
CA ASN A 58 2.04 2.03 -17.99
C ASN A 58 1.03 2.72 -17.06
N ASP A 59 -0.28 2.50 -17.26
CA ASP A 59 -1.32 3.17 -16.47
C ASP A 59 -1.35 2.66 -15.02
N GLY A 60 -1.01 3.55 -14.08
CA GLY A 60 -1.01 3.28 -12.65
C GLY A 60 -2.38 2.88 -12.11
N VAL A 61 -3.49 3.41 -12.64
CA VAL A 61 -4.83 3.03 -12.19
C VAL A 61 -5.12 1.58 -12.56
N THR A 62 -4.81 1.19 -13.80
CA THR A 62 -4.93 -0.22 -14.24
C THR A 62 -4.06 -1.15 -13.40
N ILE A 63 -2.82 -0.77 -13.09
CA ILE A 63 -1.92 -1.55 -12.21
C ILE A 63 -2.55 -1.77 -10.83
N LEU A 64 -3.06 -0.70 -10.22
CA LEU A 64 -3.70 -0.76 -8.89
C LEU A 64 -5.02 -1.53 -8.90
N ASN A 65 -5.75 -1.53 -10.02
CA ASN A 65 -7.03 -2.24 -10.17
C ASN A 65 -6.86 -3.76 -10.21
N LEU A 66 -5.80 -4.23 -10.86
CA LEU A 66 -5.47 -5.65 -11.00
C LEU A 66 -4.72 -6.19 -9.77
N MET A 67 -4.25 -5.31 -8.90
CA MET A 67 -3.53 -5.68 -7.69
C MET A 67 -4.46 -6.18 -6.57
N GLU A 68 -4.19 -7.38 -6.05
CA GLU A 68 -4.88 -7.91 -4.87
C GLU A 68 -4.19 -7.44 -3.57
N ALA A 69 -4.74 -6.41 -2.93
CA ALA A 69 -4.20 -5.91 -1.65
C ALA A 69 -5.01 -6.40 -0.43
N ASN A 70 -4.34 -7.09 0.49
CA ASN A 70 -4.95 -7.56 1.75
C ASN A 70 -5.01 -6.49 2.84
N HIS A 71 -4.05 -5.55 2.85
CA HIS A 71 -3.94 -4.56 3.91
C HIS A 71 -5.01 -3.45 3.80
N PRO A 72 -5.73 -3.08 4.87
CA PRO A 72 -6.80 -2.08 4.81
C PRO A 72 -6.36 -0.72 4.24
N ALA A 73 -5.21 -0.21 4.69
CA ALA A 73 -4.67 1.06 4.18
C ALA A 73 -4.33 1.01 2.68
N ALA A 74 -3.88 -0.15 2.18
CA ALA A 74 -3.58 -0.33 0.76
C ALA A 74 -4.88 -0.35 -0.08
N ARG A 75 -5.92 -1.06 0.42
CA ARG A 75 -7.25 -1.04 -0.22
C ARG A 75 -7.85 0.36 -0.28
N MET A 76 -7.71 1.14 0.79
CA MET A 76 -8.16 2.53 0.80
C MET A 76 -7.48 3.35 -0.29
N LEU A 77 -6.16 3.23 -0.43
CA LEU A 77 -5.39 3.95 -1.45
C LEU A 77 -5.82 3.54 -2.88
N ILE A 78 -5.97 2.25 -3.14
CA ILE A 78 -6.44 1.74 -4.44
C ILE A 78 -7.83 2.27 -4.78
N ASN A 79 -8.75 2.30 -3.81
CA ASN A 79 -10.09 2.84 -4.02
C ASN A 79 -10.09 4.34 -4.31
N THR A 80 -9.19 5.11 -3.69
CA THR A 80 -9.03 6.52 -3.99
C THR A 80 -8.49 6.71 -5.41
N ALA A 81 -7.51 5.92 -5.84
CA ALA A 81 -6.96 5.97 -7.19
C ALA A 81 -8.00 5.60 -8.26
N LYS A 82 -8.92 4.67 -7.97
CA LYS A 82 -10.06 4.32 -8.83
C LYS A 82 -11.06 5.46 -9.03
N ALA A 83 -11.16 6.38 -8.07
CA ALA A 83 -12.12 7.48 -8.10
C ALA A 83 -11.59 8.73 -8.80
N GLN A 84 -10.29 8.77 -9.11
CA GLN A 84 -9.61 9.86 -9.79
C GLN A 84 -9.65 9.67 -11.30
#